data_AF-A0A2D5IJ90-F1
#
_entry.id   AF-A0A2D5IJ90-F1
#
_cell.length_a   1.000
_cell.length_b   1.000
_cell.length_c   1.000
_cell.angle_alpha   90.00
_cell.angle_beta   90.00
_cell.angle_gamma   90.00
#
_symmetry.space_group_name_H-M   'P 1'
#
loop_
_entity.id
_entity.type
_entity.pdbx_description
1 polymer ?
#
loop_
_entity_poly.entity_id
_entity_poly.type
_entity_poly.pdbx_seq_one_letter_code
_entity_poly.pdbx_strand_id
1 'polypeptide(L)'
;MDDVTIRGAGIFGLSIAWECARRGAKVTVVDPQGIAAGSSGGIVGALAPHVPENWNSKKAFQFDSLMMAELFWKQVEQIGGKSAGYAR
;
A
#
# COMPACT_ATOMS: atom_id res chain seq x y z
N MET A 1 -24.26 0.83 -2.28
CA MET A 1 -23.11 0.17 -1.65
C MET A 1 -22.40 -0.57 -2.78
N ASP A 2 -21.18 -0.18 -3.08
CA ASP A 2 -20.46 -0.71 -4.25
C ASP A 2 -19.74 -2.02 -3.89
N ASP A 3 -19.79 -2.99 -4.79
CA ASP A 3 -19.07 -4.27 -4.68
C ASP A 3 -17.78 -4.20 -5.51
N VAL A 4 -16.62 -4.39 -4.86
CA VAL A 4 -15.30 -4.30 -5.49
C VAL A 4 -14.59 -5.64 -5.40
N THR A 5 -14.23 -6.22 -6.55
CA THR A 5 -13.36 -7.40 -6.62
C THR A 5 -11.95 -7.00 -7.01
N ILE A 6 -10.98 -7.38 -6.19
CA ILE A 6 -9.55 -7.11 -6.39
C ILE A 6 -8.84 -8.43 -6.66
N ARG A 7 -8.11 -8.49 -7.76
CA ARG A 7 -7.28 -9.64 -8.13
C ARG A 7 -5.83 -9.35 -7.76
N GLY A 8 -5.33 -10.03 -6.74
CA GLY A 8 -4.00 -9.86 -6.17
C GLY A 8 -4.04 -9.40 -4.72
N ALA A 9 -3.29 -10.10 -3.87
CA ALA A 9 -3.10 -9.83 -2.44
C ALA A 9 -1.65 -9.41 -2.14
N GLY A 10 -1.01 -8.74 -3.10
CA GLY A 10 0.22 -7.97 -2.87
C GLY A 10 -0.07 -6.58 -2.31
N ILE A 11 0.97 -5.77 -2.12
CA ILE A 11 0.89 -4.46 -1.45
C ILE A 11 -0.15 -3.54 -2.09
N PHE A 12 -0.17 -3.40 -3.42
CA PHE A 12 -1.16 -2.57 -4.09
C PHE A 12 -2.58 -3.11 -3.95
N GLY A 13 -2.77 -4.43 -4.11
CA GLY A 13 -4.10 -5.04 -3.98
C GLY A 13 -4.70 -4.83 -2.60
N LEU A 14 -3.89 -5.02 -1.55
CA LEU A 14 -4.31 -4.80 -0.17
C LEU A 14 -4.49 -3.32 0.18
N SER A 15 -3.64 -2.42 -0.31
CA SER A 15 -3.83 -0.97 -0.12
C SER A 15 -5.11 -0.46 -0.79
N ILE A 16 -5.44 -0.96 -1.97
CA ILE A 16 -6.70 -0.63 -2.66
C ILE A 16 -7.88 -1.23 -1.89
N ALA A 17 -7.78 -2.50 -1.46
CA ALA A 17 -8.82 -3.16 -0.68
C ALA A 17 -9.13 -2.39 0.60
N TRP A 18 -8.09 -1.96 1.31
CA TRP A 18 -8.17 -1.13 2.50
C TRP A 18 -8.95 0.17 2.24
N GLU A 19 -8.55 0.92 1.21
CA GLU A 19 -9.17 2.22 0.94
C GLU A 19 -10.62 2.09 0.44
N CYS A 20 -10.93 1.06 -0.35
CA CYS A 20 -12.30 0.73 -0.74
C CYS A 20 -13.16 0.37 0.47
N ALA A 21 -12.67 -0.51 1.35
CA ALA A 21 -13.39 -0.93 2.55
C ALA A 21 -13.64 0.24 3.50
N ARG A 22 -12.64 1.11 3.70
CA ARG A 22 -12.75 2.32 4.53
C ARG A 22 -13.82 3.31 4.02
N ARG A 23 -14.10 3.30 2.71
CA ARG A 23 -15.14 4.11 2.06
C ARG A 23 -16.51 3.43 2.01
N GLY A 24 -16.66 2.27 2.64
CA GLY A 24 -17.94 1.56 2.75
C GLY A 24 -18.25 0.62 1.58
N ALA A 25 -17.29 0.31 0.71
CA ALA A 25 -17.46 -0.72 -0.30
C ALA A 25 -17.38 -2.12 0.33
N LYS A 26 -18.12 -3.08 -0.23
CA LYS A 26 -17.92 -4.50 0.07
C LYS A 26 -16.79 -5.01 -0.82
N VAL A 27 -15.72 -5.47 -0.22
CA VAL A 27 -14.49 -5.84 -0.94
C VAL A 27 -14.29 -7.35 -0.92
N THR A 28 -14.00 -7.93 -2.08
CA THR A 28 -13.53 -9.31 -2.23
C THR A 28 -12.12 -9.28 -2.80
N VAL A 29 -11.15 -9.88 -2.11
CA VAL A 29 -9.77 -10.02 -2.60
C VAL A 29 -9.54 -11.47 -3.01
N VAL A 30 -9.04 -11.68 -4.23
CA VAL A 30 -8.73 -13.01 -4.77
C VAL A 30 -7.26 -13.05 -5.17
N ASP A 31 -6.49 -13.93 -4.55
CA ASP A 31 -5.11 -14.22 -4.95
C ASP A 31 -4.89 -15.74 -5.01
N PRO A 32 -4.57 -16.31 -6.19
CA PRO A 32 -4.35 -17.76 -6.33
C PRO A 32 -3.14 -18.28 -5.54
N GLN A 33 -2.17 -17.42 -5.24
CA GLN A 33 -0.91 -17.79 -4.59
C GLN A 33 -0.90 -17.42 -3.09
N GLY A 34 -1.91 -16.68 -2.64
CA GLY A 34 -2.04 -16.23 -1.25
C GLY A 34 -1.44 -14.85 -1.01
N ILE A 35 -1.57 -14.38 0.24
CA ILE A 35 -1.15 -13.03 0.64
C ILE A 35 0.36 -12.87 0.46
N ALA A 36 0.76 -11.80 -0.22
CA ALA A 36 2.16 -11.43 -0.44
C ALA A 36 3.05 -12.55 -1.05
N ALA A 37 2.47 -13.54 -1.74
CA ALA A 37 3.25 -14.65 -2.31
C ALA A 37 4.13 -14.27 -3.52
N GLY A 38 3.94 -13.06 -4.07
CA GLY A 38 4.75 -12.51 -5.16
C GLY A 38 5.78 -11.47 -4.69
N SER A 39 5.99 -10.42 -5.49
CA SER A 39 7.00 -9.38 -5.23
C SER A 39 6.87 -8.67 -3.88
N SER A 40 5.68 -8.66 -3.28
CA SER A 40 5.42 -8.00 -1.99
C SER A 40 5.86 -8.82 -0.77
N GLY A 41 6.20 -10.10 -0.93
CA GLY A 41 6.70 -10.96 0.15
C GLY A 41 8.22 -10.87 0.37
N GLY A 42 8.90 -9.97 -0.35
CA GLY A 42 10.35 -9.77 -0.20
C GLY A 42 10.73 -9.19 1.16
N ILE A 43 11.98 -9.42 1.58
CA ILE A 43 12.50 -8.96 2.89
C ILE A 43 12.91 -7.48 2.92
N VAL A 44 13.03 -6.84 1.75
CA VAL A 44 13.51 -5.45 1.63
C VAL A 44 12.33 -4.50 1.51
N GLY A 45 12.24 -3.56 2.45
CA GLY A 45 11.20 -2.52 2.48
C GLY A 45 11.74 -1.10 2.36
N ALA A 46 12.92 -0.90 1.76
CA ALA A 46 13.54 0.43 1.65
C ALA A 46 12.71 1.36 0.74
N LEU A 47 12.35 2.53 1.28
CA LEU A 47 11.54 3.54 0.60
C LEU A 47 12.34 4.84 0.47
N ALA A 48 12.77 5.19 -0.75
CA ALA A 48 13.54 6.40 -1.01
C ALA A 48 13.17 7.01 -2.37
N PRO A 49 13.15 8.35 -2.50
CA PRO A 49 13.03 8.98 -3.80
C PRO A 49 14.33 8.76 -4.58
N HIS A 50 14.22 8.48 -5.88
CA HIS A 50 15.39 8.27 -6.72
C HIS A 50 16.07 9.61 -7.04
N VAL A 51 17.24 9.87 -6.43
CA VAL A 51 18.21 11.00 -6.50
C VAL A 51 17.70 12.39 -6.99
N PRO A 52 18.07 13.51 -6.35
CA PRO A 52 17.46 14.83 -6.56
C PRO A 52 17.71 15.46 -7.94
N GLU A 53 18.68 14.98 -8.72
CA GLU A 53 19.01 15.52 -10.05
C GLU A 53 17.88 15.25 -11.07
N ASN A 54 17.70 16.10 -12.09
CA ASN A 54 16.68 15.90 -13.14
C ASN A 54 15.26 15.71 -12.59
N TRP A 55 14.78 16.68 -11.80
CA TRP A 55 13.42 16.67 -11.25
C TRP A 55 12.35 16.63 -12.36
N ASN A 56 11.36 15.76 -12.18
CA ASN A 56 10.24 15.60 -13.13
C ASN A 56 8.97 15.17 -12.38
N SER A 57 7.84 15.09 -13.10
CA SER A 57 6.54 14.74 -12.53
C SER A 57 6.53 13.37 -11.84
N LYS A 58 7.26 12.38 -12.36
CA LYS A 58 7.37 11.06 -11.74
C LYS A 58 8.08 11.13 -10.38
N LYS A 59 9.15 11.91 -10.26
CA LYS A 59 9.89 12.07 -8.99
C LYS A 59 9.07 12.83 -7.95
N ALA A 60 8.34 13.87 -8.37
CA ALA A 60 7.41 14.57 -7.50
C ALA A 60 6.35 13.60 -6.95
N PHE A 61 5.72 12.81 -7.82
CA PHE A 61 4.75 11.80 -7.39
C PHE A 61 5.34 10.77 -6.40
N GLN A 62 6.57 10.31 -6.63
CA GLN A 62 7.26 9.42 -5.71
C GLN A 62 7.49 10.08 -4.34
N PHE A 63 7.96 11.32 -4.32
CA PHE A 63 8.17 12.08 -3.09
C PHE A 63 6.86 12.30 -2.32
N ASP A 64 5.81 12.76 -3.00
CA ASP A 64 4.50 12.97 -2.40
C ASP A 64 3.94 11.67 -1.80
N SER A 65 4.09 10.55 -2.51
CA SER A 65 3.70 9.22 -2.02
C SER A 65 4.47 8.83 -0.74
N LEU A 66 5.77 9.15 -0.67
CA LEU A 66 6.60 8.89 0.52
C LEU A 66 6.21 9.79 1.71
N MET A 67 5.79 11.02 1.44
CA MET A 67 5.29 11.93 2.47
C MET A 67 3.94 11.48 3.03
N MET A 68 3.11 10.81 2.21
CA MET A 68 1.83 10.25 2.65
C MET A 68 1.95 8.94 3.45
N ALA A 69 3.08 8.23 3.33
CA ALA A 69 3.25 6.87 3.85
C ALA A 69 3.06 6.79 5.38
N GLU A 70 3.61 7.73 6.15
CA GLU A 70 3.55 7.68 7.62
C GLU A 70 2.12 7.67 8.14
N LEU A 71 1.27 8.59 7.64
CA LEU A 71 -0.11 8.67 8.09
C LEU A 71 -0.92 7.45 7.65
N PHE A 72 -0.68 6.97 6.43
CA PHE A 72 -1.32 5.77 5.91
C PHE A 72 -1.01 4.55 6.79
N TRP A 73 0.26 4.29 7.09
CA TRP A 73 0.66 3.14 7.89
C TRP A 73 0.17 3.24 9.33
N LYS A 74 0.21 4.42 9.95
CA LYS A 74 -0.39 4.63 11.28
C LYS A 74 -1.87 4.25 11.34
N GLN A 75 -2.66 4.60 10.32
CA GLN A 75 -4.07 4.23 10.26
C GLN A 75 -4.26 2.71 10.12
N VAL A 76 -3.45 2.07 9.28
CA VAL A 76 -3.46 0.61 9.12
C VAL A 76 -3.12 -0.09 10.43
N GLU A 77 -2.10 0.37 11.16
CA GLU A 77 -1.71 -0.19 12.45
C GLU A 77 -2.80 -0.02 13.51
N GLN A 78 -3.39 1.18 13.59
CA GLN A 78 -4.45 1.49 14.55
C GLN A 78 -5.68 0.58 14.36
N ILE A 79 -6.06 0.30 13.12
CA ILE A 79 -7.26 -0.48 12.81
C ILE A 79 -6.97 -1.99 12.78
N GLY A 80 -5.79 -2.37 12.29
CA GLY A 80 -5.33 -3.76 12.22
C GLY A 80 -4.84 -4.32 13.56
N GLY A 81 -4.56 -3.46 14.56
CA GLY A 81 -4.11 -3.86 15.89
C GLY A 81 -2.72 -4.52 15.91
N LYS A 82 -1.94 -4.36 14.84
CA LYS A 82 -0.59 -4.93 14.67
C LYS A 82 0.31 -3.90 14.00
N SER A 83 1.61 -3.98 14.27
CA SER A 83 2.56 -3.12 13.56
C SER A 83 2.68 -3.51 12.08
N ALA A 84 2.77 -2.49 11.22
CA ALA A 84 3.07 -2.59 9.80
C ALA A 84 4.59 -2.59 9.53
N GLY A 85 5.42 -2.34 10.54
CA GLY A 85 6.87 -2.27 10.42
C GLY A 85 7.39 -1.01 9.72
N TYR A 86 6.55 0.02 9.57
CA TYR A 86 6.96 1.29 8.97
C TYR A 86 7.87 2.09 9.92
N ALA A 87 9.00 2.57 9.40
CA ALA A 87 9.92 3.47 10.09
C ALA A 87 10.40 4.56 9.12
N ARG A 88 10.63 5.77 9.65
CA ARG A 88 11.12 6.93 8.91
C ARG A 88 12.13 7.69 9.76
#